data_AF-A0A0F5VQ18-F1
#
_entry.id   AF-A0A0F5VQ18-F1
#
_cell.length_a   1.000
_cell.length_b   1.000
_cell.length_c   1.000
_cell.angle_alpha   90.00
_cell.angle_beta   90.00
_cell.angle_gamma   90.00
#
_symmetry.space_group_name_H-M   'P 1'
#
loop_
_entity.id
_entity.type
_entity.pdbx_description
1 polymer ?
#
loop_
_entity_poly.entity_id
_entity_poly.type
_entity_poly.pdbx_seq_one_letter_code
_entity_poly.pdbx_strand_id
1 'polypeptide(L)'
;MCEMPGGVMSGLRDPFDLDQVGHDLLAHALTLCGREEFTGELRVAGAPGGTLHLRNGLVVGAQSPGAPGPEALLLRSGRVSGEEWAALVRESGGARWPAAGLIARGYAGAAQLRVVCVMALHDAVFAVLAGRVHGCERVAETEPFATVAVGEASNRLLQEGVRRLTALAALPHPVHPDRERPHPVPGMDAGPLTALHRELLSHADGRSTARDLAFRTGRGVYTVTVEMARMLGEGLLECAASPTPIPVRPLPGGQGVRQRDPSPPATPPLGPGTLPRRKPGGFFRLRNGAPK
;
A
#
# COMPACT_ATOMS: atom_id res chain seq x y z
N MET A 1 42.36 -18.22 32.81
CA MET A 1 42.25 -18.03 31.36
C MET A 1 40.81 -18.35 31.01
N CYS A 2 39.94 -17.35 31.02
CA CYS A 2 38.50 -17.51 30.75
C CYS A 2 38.26 -17.07 29.31
N GLU A 3 37.86 -18.01 28.45
CA GLU A 3 37.32 -17.73 27.13
C GLU A 3 35.87 -17.25 27.29
N MET A 4 35.60 -16.04 26.82
CA MET A 4 34.25 -15.51 26.60
C MET A 4 33.84 -15.85 25.16
N PRO A 5 32.69 -16.48 24.90
CA PRO A 5 32.25 -16.69 23.52
C PRO A 5 31.71 -15.38 22.96
N GLY A 6 32.32 -14.93 21.86
CA GLY A 6 31.90 -13.77 21.08
C GLY A 6 30.49 -13.96 20.53
N GLY A 7 29.56 -13.17 21.04
CA GLY A 7 28.23 -13.02 20.46
C GLY A 7 28.33 -12.36 19.09
N VAL A 8 27.97 -13.12 18.05
CA VAL A 8 27.78 -12.61 16.70
C VAL A 8 26.62 -11.63 16.75
N MET A 9 26.92 -10.32 16.65
CA MET A 9 25.92 -9.29 16.41
C MET A 9 25.27 -9.57 15.04
N SER A 10 24.16 -10.30 15.06
CA SER A 10 23.29 -10.48 13.91
C SER A 10 22.93 -9.10 13.36
N GLY A 11 23.28 -8.86 12.09
CA GLY A 11 23.12 -7.56 11.44
C GLY A 11 21.70 -7.04 11.57
N LEU A 12 21.56 -5.95 12.32
CA LEU A 12 20.37 -5.12 12.33
C LEU A 12 20.23 -4.55 10.92
N ARG A 13 19.48 -5.24 10.03
CA ARG A 13 19.13 -4.67 8.72
C ARG A 13 18.40 -3.37 9.00
N ASP A 14 18.91 -2.27 8.46
CA ASP A 14 18.24 -0.98 8.53
C ASP A 14 16.78 -1.19 8.06
N PRO A 15 15.77 -0.94 8.92
CA PRO A 15 14.36 -1.01 8.53
C PRO A 15 14.05 -0.14 7.31
N PHE A 16 14.89 0.87 7.04
CA PHE A 16 14.85 1.76 5.90
C PHE A 16 16.16 1.71 5.12
N ASP A 17 16.61 0.52 4.71
CA ASP A 17 17.51 0.41 3.56
C ASP A 17 16.76 0.94 2.34
N LEU A 18 16.73 2.28 2.23
CA LEU A 18 16.04 3.01 1.19
C LEU A 18 16.69 2.58 -0.11
N ASP A 19 15.84 2.23 -1.08
CA ASP A 19 16.27 2.02 -2.45
C ASP A 19 16.76 3.37 -3.01
N GLN A 20 18.00 3.75 -2.66
CA GLN A 20 18.56 5.06 -2.97
C GLN A 20 18.55 5.31 -4.47
N VAL A 21 18.82 4.26 -5.25
CA VAL A 21 18.74 4.29 -6.71
C VAL A 21 17.30 4.58 -7.15
N GLY A 22 16.32 3.85 -6.63
CA GLY A 22 14.91 4.09 -6.92
C GLY A 22 14.42 5.48 -6.50
N HIS A 23 14.86 5.96 -5.34
CA HIS A 23 14.57 7.30 -4.85
C HIS A 23 15.11 8.37 -5.80
N ASP A 24 16.38 8.25 -6.22
CA ASP A 24 17.03 9.21 -7.11
C ASP A 24 16.36 9.22 -8.49
N LEU A 25 15.92 8.05 -9.00
CA LEU A 25 15.12 7.95 -10.22
C LEU A 25 13.80 8.73 -10.11
N LEU A 26 13.05 8.53 -9.03
CA LEU A 26 11.78 9.24 -8.80
C LEU A 26 12.00 10.74 -8.64
N ALA A 27 13.00 11.13 -7.84
CA ALA A 27 13.33 12.53 -7.59
C ALA A 27 13.74 13.25 -8.87
N HIS A 28 14.54 12.60 -9.70
CA HIS A 28 14.95 13.12 -11.01
C HIS A 28 13.74 13.28 -11.94
N ALA A 29 12.92 12.24 -12.10
CA ALA A 29 11.75 12.27 -12.97
C ALA A 29 10.76 13.37 -12.58
N LEU A 30 10.44 13.51 -11.29
CA LEU A 30 9.54 14.53 -10.78
C LEU A 30 10.09 15.95 -10.92
N THR A 31 11.41 16.12 -10.72
CA THR A 31 12.09 17.39 -10.93
C THR A 31 12.05 17.81 -12.39
N LEU A 32 12.29 16.88 -13.32
CA LEU A 32 12.16 17.14 -14.74
C LEU A 32 10.72 17.51 -15.12
N CYS A 33 9.72 16.77 -14.62
CA CYS A 33 8.31 17.11 -14.88
C CYS A 33 7.94 18.50 -14.37
N GLY A 34 8.45 18.90 -13.19
CA GLY A 34 8.25 20.24 -12.64
C GLY A 34 8.89 21.33 -13.51
N ARG A 35 10.13 21.11 -13.97
CA ARG A 35 10.88 22.08 -14.80
C ARG A 35 10.30 22.26 -16.19
N GLU A 36 9.74 21.21 -16.76
CA GLU A 36 9.15 21.22 -18.11
C GLU A 36 7.66 21.58 -18.10
N GLU A 37 7.11 21.97 -16.94
CA GLU A 37 5.68 22.24 -16.76
C GLU A 37 4.80 21.09 -17.30
N PHE A 38 5.27 19.85 -17.11
CA PHE A 38 4.63 18.67 -17.67
C PHE A 38 3.18 18.52 -17.16
N THR A 39 2.28 18.22 -18.09
CA THR A 39 0.90 17.85 -17.81
C THR A 39 0.66 16.43 -18.30
N GLY A 40 0.21 15.56 -17.40
CA GLY A 40 0.02 14.14 -17.68
C GLY A 40 0.23 13.26 -16.46
N GLU A 41 0.43 11.96 -16.69
CA GLU A 41 0.71 10.99 -15.64
C GLU A 41 2.21 10.71 -15.55
N LEU A 42 2.74 10.62 -14.34
CA LEU A 42 4.00 9.97 -14.04
C LEU A 42 3.70 8.64 -13.35
N ARG A 43 3.91 7.53 -14.07
CA ARG A 43 3.75 6.17 -13.56
C ARG A 43 5.06 5.72 -12.93
N VAL A 44 4.98 5.26 -11.70
CA VAL A 44 6.11 4.77 -10.92
C VAL A 44 5.97 3.27 -10.79
N ALA A 45 6.79 2.53 -11.52
CA ALA A 45 6.89 1.09 -11.41
C ALA A 45 7.66 0.75 -10.13
N GLY A 46 7.15 -0.19 -9.34
CA GLY A 46 7.75 -0.46 -8.03
C GLY A 46 6.89 -1.37 -7.16
N ALA A 47 7.32 -1.52 -5.92
CA ALA A 47 6.57 -2.19 -4.87
C ALA A 47 6.50 -1.26 -3.65
N PRO A 48 5.38 -0.52 -3.43
CA PRO A 48 4.10 -0.62 -4.16
C PRO A 48 4.01 0.11 -5.50
N GLY A 49 4.90 1.06 -5.81
CA GLY A 49 4.75 1.93 -6.98
C GLY A 49 3.51 2.84 -6.89
N GLY A 50 3.12 3.48 -8.00
CA GLY A 50 1.96 4.37 -8.03
C GLY A 50 1.87 5.25 -9.27
N THR A 51 0.91 6.16 -9.29
CA THR A 51 0.71 7.15 -10.34
C THR A 51 0.62 8.54 -9.71
N LEU A 52 1.38 9.49 -10.23
CA LEU A 52 1.26 10.91 -9.90
C LEU A 52 0.70 11.65 -11.10
N HIS A 53 -0.31 12.49 -10.86
CA HIS A 53 -0.96 13.28 -11.89
C HIS A 53 -0.44 14.70 -11.82
N LEU A 54 0.07 15.22 -12.93
CA LEU A 54 0.66 16.54 -13.02
C LEU A 54 -0.14 17.45 -13.94
N ARG A 55 -0.18 18.72 -13.58
CA ARG A 55 -0.71 19.81 -14.39
C ARG A 55 0.22 21.00 -14.27
N ASN A 56 0.79 21.44 -15.39
CA ASN A 56 1.77 22.52 -15.45
C ASN A 56 2.93 22.31 -14.46
N GLY A 57 3.43 21.07 -14.36
CA GLY A 57 4.53 20.71 -13.46
C GLY A 57 4.16 20.57 -11.97
N LEU A 58 2.90 20.85 -11.60
CA LEU A 58 2.39 20.67 -10.23
C LEU A 58 1.66 19.35 -10.08
N VAL A 59 1.87 18.65 -8.98
CA VAL A 59 1.17 17.40 -8.67
C VAL A 59 -0.23 17.72 -8.17
N VAL A 60 -1.24 17.33 -8.94
CA VAL A 60 -2.66 17.56 -8.64
C VAL A 60 -3.36 16.32 -8.08
N GLY A 61 -2.71 15.16 -8.10
CA GLY A 61 -3.25 13.92 -7.54
C GLY A 61 -2.17 12.84 -7.47
N ALA A 62 -2.34 11.88 -6.57
CA ALA A 62 -1.49 10.70 -6.52
C ALA A 62 -2.29 9.49 -6.06
N GLN A 63 -1.96 8.32 -6.59
CA GLN A 63 -2.49 7.05 -6.13
C GLN A 63 -1.35 6.05 -6.00
N SER A 64 -1.40 5.25 -4.95
CA SER A 64 -0.53 4.09 -4.78
C SER A 64 -1.38 2.98 -4.19
N PRO A 65 -1.22 1.71 -4.64
CA PRO A 65 -1.82 0.60 -3.90
C PRO A 65 -1.28 0.55 -2.46
N GLY A 66 -0.11 1.19 -2.23
CA GLY A 66 0.56 1.42 -0.96
C GLY A 66 -0.23 2.17 0.09
N ALA A 67 -1.23 2.97 -0.30
CA ALA A 67 -1.91 3.87 0.62
C ALA A 67 -3.42 3.99 0.35
N PRO A 68 -4.24 4.24 1.39
CA PRO A 68 -5.65 4.53 1.22
C PRO A 68 -5.87 5.81 0.38
N GLY A 69 -6.63 5.67 -0.70
CA GLY A 69 -7.11 6.81 -1.48
C GLY A 69 -8.21 7.60 -0.75
N PRO A 70 -8.62 8.76 -1.31
CA PRO A 70 -9.61 9.62 -0.66
C PRO A 70 -10.98 8.95 -0.50
N GLU A 71 -11.36 8.06 -1.43
CA GLU A 71 -12.53 7.18 -1.29
C GLU A 71 -12.46 6.30 -0.05
N ALA A 72 -11.35 5.57 0.14
CA ALA A 72 -11.17 4.68 1.28
C ALA A 72 -11.23 5.44 2.61
N LEU A 73 -10.63 6.64 2.67
CA LEU A 73 -10.70 7.50 3.84
C LEU A 73 -12.13 7.96 4.14
N LEU A 74 -12.92 8.35 3.14
CA LEU A 74 -14.31 8.76 3.33
C LEU A 74 -15.21 7.60 3.77
N LEU A 75 -15.13 6.44 3.09
CA LEU A 75 -15.93 5.26 3.41
C LEU A 75 -15.67 4.77 4.83
N ARG A 76 -14.39 4.76 5.24
CA ARG A 76 -14.00 4.35 6.61
C ARG A 76 -14.34 5.38 7.67
N SER A 77 -14.62 6.62 7.29
CA SER A 77 -15.08 7.62 8.24
C SER A 77 -16.53 7.41 8.71
N GLY A 78 -17.29 6.51 8.06
CA GLY A 78 -18.69 6.22 8.39
C GLY A 78 -19.69 7.31 7.94
N ARG A 79 -19.22 8.37 7.28
CA ARG A 79 -20.07 9.47 6.78
C ARG A 79 -20.82 9.14 5.50
N VAL A 80 -20.31 8.17 4.73
CA VAL A 80 -20.88 7.72 3.46
C VAL A 80 -20.77 6.20 3.43
N SER A 81 -21.90 5.53 3.25
CA SER A 81 -21.93 4.09 3.01
C SER A 81 -21.45 3.75 1.59
N GLY A 82 -21.06 2.49 1.36
CA GLY A 82 -20.66 2.03 0.03
C GLY A 82 -21.76 2.19 -1.04
N GLU A 83 -23.02 2.04 -0.65
CA GLU A 83 -24.16 2.19 -1.55
C GLU A 83 -24.38 3.66 -1.97
N GLU A 84 -24.34 4.58 -0.99
CA GLU A 84 -24.43 6.02 -1.24
C GLU A 84 -23.26 6.51 -2.10
N TRP A 85 -22.06 6.04 -1.79
CA TRP A 85 -20.87 6.31 -2.60
C TRP A 85 -21.03 5.84 -4.04
N ALA A 86 -21.46 4.59 -4.25
CA ALA A 86 -21.66 4.04 -5.58
C ALA A 86 -22.75 4.82 -6.37
N ALA A 87 -23.80 5.30 -5.69
CA ALA A 87 -24.80 6.16 -6.32
C ALA A 87 -24.21 7.50 -6.75
N LEU A 88 -23.46 8.15 -5.87
CA LEU A 88 -22.77 9.42 -6.14
C LEU A 88 -21.78 9.33 -7.32
N VAL A 89 -21.01 8.24 -7.38
CA VAL A 89 -20.06 7.99 -8.49
C VAL A 89 -20.80 7.78 -9.80
N ARG A 90 -21.91 7.02 -9.81
CA ARG A 90 -22.75 6.85 -11.02
C ARG A 90 -23.34 8.17 -11.49
N GLU A 91 -23.86 9.00 -10.58
CA GLU A 91 -24.38 10.34 -10.89
C GLU A 91 -23.29 11.27 -11.48
N SER A 92 -22.02 11.05 -11.10
CA SER A 92 -20.88 11.84 -11.55
C SER A 92 -20.21 11.28 -12.82
N GLY A 93 -20.81 10.30 -13.49
CA GLY A 93 -20.28 9.71 -14.72
C GLY A 93 -19.20 8.64 -14.53
N GLY A 94 -19.03 8.11 -13.31
CA GLY A 94 -18.21 6.93 -13.01
C GLY A 94 -16.70 7.16 -12.91
N ALA A 95 -16.15 8.12 -13.64
CA ALA A 95 -14.71 8.37 -13.72
C ALA A 95 -14.21 9.54 -12.86
N ARG A 96 -15.12 10.36 -12.30
CA ARG A 96 -14.79 11.61 -11.61
C ARG A 96 -15.16 11.58 -10.14
N TRP A 97 -14.35 12.24 -9.31
CA TRP A 97 -14.62 12.51 -7.91
C TRP A 97 -15.99 13.17 -7.70
N PRO A 98 -16.92 12.55 -6.94
CA PRO A 98 -18.29 13.04 -6.81
C PRO A 98 -18.44 14.17 -5.77
N ALA A 99 -17.55 15.17 -5.79
CA ALA A 99 -17.50 16.24 -4.78
C ALA A 99 -18.83 17.01 -4.66
N ALA A 100 -19.43 17.39 -5.78
CA ALA A 100 -20.67 18.16 -5.79
C ALA A 100 -21.81 17.40 -5.09
N GLY A 101 -21.94 16.10 -5.37
CA GLY A 101 -22.95 15.26 -4.75
C GLY A 101 -22.69 15.00 -3.27
N LEU A 102 -21.42 14.82 -2.86
CA LEU A 102 -21.03 14.70 -1.44
C LEU A 102 -21.38 15.97 -0.65
N ILE A 103 -21.17 17.14 -1.24
CA ILE A 103 -21.48 18.44 -0.62
C ILE A 103 -22.99 18.67 -0.58
N ALA A 104 -23.69 18.44 -1.69
CA ALA A 104 -25.13 18.68 -1.80
C ALA A 104 -25.94 17.81 -0.80
N ARG A 105 -25.47 16.59 -0.52
CA ARG A 105 -26.09 15.67 0.44
C ARG A 105 -25.59 15.84 1.88
N GLY A 106 -24.65 16.77 2.12
CA GLY A 106 -24.14 17.07 3.46
C GLY A 106 -23.20 16.03 4.05
N TYR A 107 -22.74 15.05 3.26
CA TYR A 107 -21.81 14.01 3.74
C TYR A 107 -20.42 14.56 4.08
N ALA A 108 -19.96 15.55 3.32
CA ALA A 108 -18.72 16.28 3.58
C ALA A 108 -18.73 17.66 2.92
N GLY A 109 -18.24 18.67 3.63
CA GLY A 109 -18.05 20.01 3.10
C GLY A 109 -16.84 20.11 2.17
N ALA A 110 -16.81 21.14 1.32
CA ALA A 110 -15.73 21.36 0.36
C ALA A 110 -14.33 21.41 1.00
N ALA A 111 -14.20 22.02 2.17
CA ALA A 111 -12.94 22.07 2.91
C ALA A 111 -12.49 20.68 3.39
N GLN A 112 -13.42 19.87 3.88
CA GLN A 112 -13.12 18.49 4.34
C GLN A 112 -12.67 17.62 3.16
N LEU A 113 -13.35 17.72 2.02
CA LEU A 113 -12.95 16.98 0.82
C LEU A 113 -11.55 17.39 0.33
N ARG A 114 -11.21 18.68 0.37
CA ARG A 114 -9.85 19.14 0.04
C ARG A 114 -8.82 18.53 0.98
N VAL A 115 -9.07 18.55 2.29
CA VAL A 115 -8.15 17.96 3.28
C VAL A 115 -7.96 16.46 3.01
N VAL A 116 -9.03 15.72 2.75
CA VAL A 116 -8.96 14.28 2.46
C VAL A 116 -8.13 14.00 1.19
N CYS A 117 -8.32 14.77 0.11
CA CYS A 117 -7.52 14.64 -1.10
C CYS A 117 -6.03 14.93 -0.86
N VAL A 118 -5.71 16.00 -0.12
CA VAL A 118 -4.32 16.36 0.22
C VAL A 118 -3.68 15.27 1.08
N MET A 119 -4.38 14.77 2.09
CA MET A 119 -3.90 13.67 2.94
C MET A 119 -3.60 12.42 2.12
N ALA A 120 -4.55 11.97 1.29
CA ALA A 120 -4.39 10.80 0.45
C ALA A 120 -3.23 10.96 -0.56
N LEU A 121 -3.05 12.16 -1.12
CA LEU A 121 -1.93 12.46 -2.02
C LEU A 121 -0.60 12.30 -1.28
N HIS A 122 -0.45 12.93 -0.11
CA HIS A 122 0.79 12.82 0.67
C HIS A 122 1.06 11.38 1.14
N ASP A 123 0.04 10.61 1.52
CA ASP A 123 0.21 9.22 1.90
C ASP A 123 0.57 8.31 0.71
N ALA A 124 0.00 8.57 -0.47
CA ALA A 124 0.39 7.85 -1.68
C ALA A 124 1.86 8.10 -2.04
N VAL A 125 2.31 9.36 -1.98
CA VAL A 125 3.71 9.73 -2.20
C VAL A 125 4.62 9.10 -1.13
N PHE A 126 4.23 9.15 0.13
CA PHE A 126 4.97 8.50 1.22
C PHE A 126 5.09 6.99 0.99
N ALA A 127 4.01 6.30 0.60
CA ALA A 127 4.04 4.86 0.38
C ALA A 127 4.89 4.46 -0.83
N VAL A 128 4.94 5.29 -1.88
CA VAL A 128 5.87 5.11 -3.01
C VAL A 128 7.32 5.24 -2.53
N LEU A 129 7.63 6.30 -1.77
CA LEU A 129 8.98 6.60 -1.30
C LEU A 129 9.49 5.59 -0.25
N ALA A 130 8.60 5.07 0.59
CA ALA A 130 8.93 4.02 1.54
C ALA A 130 9.21 2.67 0.86
N GLY A 131 8.69 2.46 -0.36
CA GLY A 131 8.86 1.22 -1.10
C GLY A 131 10.08 1.21 -2.02
N ARG A 132 10.09 0.26 -2.95
CA ARG A 132 11.10 0.16 -4.02
C ARG A 132 10.59 0.79 -5.31
N VAL A 133 11.45 1.51 -6.02
CA VAL A 133 11.14 2.15 -7.29
C VAL A 133 12.03 1.56 -8.38
N HIS A 134 11.42 0.90 -9.35
CA HIS A 134 12.12 0.23 -10.44
C HIS A 134 12.16 1.08 -11.72
N GLY A 135 11.34 2.13 -11.82
CA GLY A 135 11.31 3.01 -12.98
C GLY A 135 10.20 4.04 -12.94
N CYS A 136 10.35 5.08 -13.75
CA CYS A 136 9.36 6.13 -13.93
C CYS A 136 9.07 6.34 -15.41
N GLU A 137 7.80 6.39 -15.79
CA GLU A 137 7.35 6.59 -17.17
C GLU A 137 6.35 7.73 -17.22
N ARG A 138 6.54 8.66 -18.17
CA ARG A 138 5.57 9.71 -18.47
C ARG A 138 4.54 9.18 -19.46
N VAL A 139 3.27 9.35 -19.14
CA VAL A 139 2.16 8.93 -19.98
C VAL A 139 1.25 10.13 -20.26
N ALA A 140 0.66 10.13 -21.45
CA ALA A 140 -0.29 11.15 -21.87
C ALA A 140 -1.46 11.26 -20.87
N GLU A 141 -2.02 12.47 -20.82
CA GLU A 141 -2.98 12.90 -19.80
C GLU A 141 -4.21 11.99 -19.70
N THR A 142 -4.47 11.52 -18.47
CA THR A 142 -5.74 10.93 -18.05
C THR A 142 -6.24 11.73 -16.85
N GLU A 143 -7.54 12.02 -16.79
CA GLU A 143 -8.10 12.79 -15.67
C GLU A 143 -8.00 11.94 -14.38
N PRO A 144 -7.29 12.40 -13.33
CA PRO A 144 -7.25 11.69 -12.05
C PRO A 144 -8.65 11.55 -11.46
N PHE A 145 -8.90 10.41 -10.81
CA PHE A 145 -10.16 10.18 -10.12
C PHE A 145 -10.46 11.31 -9.13
N ALA A 146 -9.48 11.74 -8.33
CA ALA A 146 -9.59 12.85 -7.38
C ALA A 146 -8.39 13.81 -7.48
N THR A 147 -8.68 15.12 -7.46
CA THR A 147 -7.68 16.19 -7.55
C THR A 147 -7.63 17.07 -6.31
N VAL A 148 -6.46 17.63 -6.01
CA VAL A 148 -6.30 18.80 -5.16
C VAL A 148 -6.49 20.08 -5.98
N ALA A 149 -7.16 21.08 -5.40
CA ALA A 149 -7.47 22.34 -6.10
C ALA A 149 -6.22 23.21 -6.33
N VAL A 150 -5.28 23.16 -5.38
CA VAL A 150 -3.97 23.78 -5.48
C VAL A 150 -2.98 22.64 -5.63
N GLY A 151 -2.35 22.53 -6.79
CA GLY A 151 -1.33 21.51 -7.03
C GLY A 151 -0.11 21.72 -6.13
N GLU A 152 0.52 20.64 -5.73
CA GLU A 152 1.72 20.66 -4.89
C GLU A 152 2.98 20.66 -5.77
N ALA A 153 3.97 21.45 -5.36
CA ALA A 153 5.24 21.47 -6.07
C ALA A 153 5.98 20.13 -5.87
N SER A 154 6.44 19.53 -6.96
CA SER A 154 7.08 18.21 -6.98
C SER A 154 8.27 18.10 -6.01
N ASN A 155 9.10 19.16 -5.93
CA ASN A 155 10.22 19.23 -4.99
C ASN A 155 9.77 19.25 -3.52
N ARG A 156 8.70 19.98 -3.20
CA ARG A 156 8.15 20.07 -1.85
C ARG A 156 7.58 18.74 -1.39
N LEU A 157 6.90 18.02 -2.29
CA LEU A 157 6.38 16.68 -1.99
C LEU A 157 7.50 15.68 -1.69
N LEU A 158 8.55 15.69 -2.49
CA LEU A 158 9.73 14.85 -2.27
C LEU A 158 10.40 15.18 -0.93
N GLN A 159 10.65 16.45 -0.66
CA GLN A 159 11.24 16.91 0.60
C GLN A 159 10.42 16.48 1.81
N GLU A 160 9.09 16.65 1.75
CA GLU A 160 8.19 16.23 2.81
C GLU A 160 8.17 14.71 3.00
N GLY A 161 8.20 13.93 1.91
CA GLY A 161 8.28 12.48 1.97
C GLY A 161 9.59 11.98 2.59
N VAL A 162 10.72 12.55 2.18
CA VAL A 162 12.04 12.26 2.78
C VAL A 162 12.06 12.63 4.26
N ARG A 163 11.56 13.83 4.61
CA ARG A 163 11.47 14.27 6.01
C ARG A 163 10.69 13.28 6.87
N ARG A 164 9.57 12.75 6.35
CA ARG A 164 8.76 11.71 7.03
C ARG A 164 9.52 10.40 7.21
N LEU A 165 10.24 9.94 6.18
CA LEU A 165 11.06 8.73 6.27
C LEU A 165 12.18 8.90 7.30
N THR A 166 12.90 10.02 7.29
CA THR A 166 13.94 10.33 8.28
C THR A 166 13.37 10.39 9.69
N ALA A 167 12.21 11.04 9.88
CA ALA A 167 11.57 11.11 11.19
C ALA A 167 11.15 9.73 11.71
N LEU A 168 10.67 8.86 10.82
CA LEU A 168 10.28 7.49 11.16
C LEU A 168 11.49 6.61 11.48
N ALA A 169 12.59 6.74 10.72
CA ALA A 169 13.86 6.05 10.98
C ALA A 169 14.49 6.45 12.33
N ALA A 170 14.22 7.66 12.81
CA ALA A 170 14.72 8.16 14.09
C ALA A 170 13.92 7.70 15.32
N LEU A 171 12.82 6.95 15.15
CA LEU A 171 12.04 6.43 16.28
C LEU A 171 12.76 5.27 16.99
N PRO A 172 12.50 5.02 18.28
CA PRO A 172 13.14 3.93 19.04
C PRO A 172 12.93 2.54 18.43
N HIS A 173 11.78 2.33 17.80
CA HIS A 173 11.45 1.08 17.10
C HIS A 173 10.95 1.41 15.68
N PRO A 174 11.84 1.64 14.71
CA PRO A 174 11.43 2.05 13.37
C PRO A 174 10.71 0.91 12.62
N VAL A 175 9.63 1.26 11.91
CA VAL A 175 8.71 0.30 11.26
C VAL A 175 8.58 0.61 9.78
N HIS A 176 8.73 -0.39 8.92
CA HIS A 176 8.48 -0.25 7.50
C HIS A 176 7.00 -0.54 7.18
N PRO A 177 6.30 0.30 6.37
CA PRO A 177 4.85 0.18 6.15
C PRO A 177 4.34 -1.19 5.70
N ASP A 178 5.15 -1.92 4.93
CA ASP A 178 4.82 -3.24 4.36
C ASP A 178 5.49 -4.45 5.07
N ARG A 179 6.20 -4.26 6.19
CA ARG A 179 7.08 -5.31 6.76
C ARG A 179 6.58 -5.90 8.07
N GLU A 180 6.58 -5.11 9.14
CA GLU A 180 6.24 -5.56 10.49
C GLU A 180 4.77 -5.97 10.57
N ARG A 181 4.49 -7.05 11.31
CA ARG A 181 3.14 -7.60 11.50
C ARG A 181 2.93 -7.80 13.01
N PRO A 182 2.55 -6.75 13.74
CA PRO A 182 2.47 -6.80 15.19
C PRO A 182 1.20 -7.49 15.68
N HIS A 183 1.24 -7.90 16.93
CA HIS A 183 0.07 -8.31 17.73
C HIS A 183 0.14 -7.67 19.13
N PRO A 184 -1.01 -7.51 19.81
CA PRO A 184 -1.05 -6.99 21.17
C PRO A 184 -0.30 -7.86 22.16
N VAL A 185 0.43 -7.24 23.09
CA VAL A 185 1.03 -7.92 24.24
C VAL A 185 -0.05 -8.15 25.30
N PRO A 186 -0.40 -9.40 25.66
CA PRO A 186 -1.45 -9.67 26.63
C PRO A 186 -1.09 -9.18 28.03
N GLY A 187 -2.08 -8.60 28.74
CA GLY A 187 -1.92 -8.22 30.15
C GLY A 187 -1.09 -6.96 30.40
N MET A 188 -0.71 -6.23 29.34
CA MET A 188 -0.03 -4.95 29.46
C MET A 188 -1.01 -3.86 29.92
N ASP A 189 -0.71 -3.18 31.03
CA ASP A 189 -1.48 -2.01 31.47
C ASP A 189 -1.08 -0.78 30.64
N ALA A 190 -1.88 -0.53 29.61
CA ALA A 190 -1.62 0.48 28.60
C ALA A 190 -1.87 1.92 29.03
N GLY A 191 -2.33 2.16 30.27
CA GLY A 191 -2.79 3.48 30.69
C GLY A 191 -3.87 4.06 29.75
N PRO A 192 -4.03 5.39 29.69
CA PRO A 192 -5.00 6.03 28.82
C PRO A 192 -4.63 5.91 27.33
N LEU A 193 -5.30 4.99 26.62
CA LEU A 193 -5.11 4.80 25.19
C LEU A 193 -5.87 5.81 24.33
N THR A 194 -5.22 6.33 23.29
CA THR A 194 -5.90 7.12 22.25
C THR A 194 -6.93 6.27 21.50
N ALA A 195 -7.87 6.91 20.81
CA ALA A 195 -8.83 6.19 19.96
C ALA A 195 -8.14 5.37 18.86
N LEU A 196 -7.07 5.92 18.27
CA LEU A 196 -6.29 5.23 17.25
C LEU A 196 -5.53 4.03 17.83
N HIS A 197 -4.91 4.15 19.01
CA HIS A 197 -4.24 2.99 19.63
C HIS A 197 -5.18 1.84 19.91
N ARG A 198 -6.39 2.12 20.42
CA ARG A 198 -7.42 1.09 20.62
C ARG A 198 -7.83 0.41 19.31
N GLU A 199 -7.94 1.18 18.24
CA GLU A 199 -8.28 0.67 16.91
C GLU A 199 -7.15 -0.17 16.30
N LEU A 200 -5.89 0.22 16.53
CA LEU A 200 -4.74 -0.57 16.09
C LEU A 200 -4.62 -1.88 16.87
N LEU A 201 -4.82 -1.86 18.19
CA LEU A 201 -4.82 -3.07 19.02
C LEU A 201 -5.92 -4.06 18.62
N SER A 202 -7.11 -3.58 18.25
CA SER A 202 -8.20 -4.47 17.83
C SER A 202 -7.97 -5.12 16.46
N HIS A 203 -7.12 -4.53 15.61
CA HIS A 203 -6.84 -5.02 14.26
C HIS A 203 -5.47 -5.67 14.09
N ALA A 204 -4.55 -5.50 15.05
CA ALA A 204 -3.24 -6.13 15.07
C ALA A 204 -3.39 -7.63 15.38
N ASP A 205 -3.23 -8.47 14.36
CA ASP A 205 -3.47 -9.92 14.40
C ASP A 205 -2.19 -10.74 14.17
N GLY A 206 -1.02 -10.10 14.18
CA GLY A 206 0.25 -10.72 13.83
C GLY A 206 0.42 -11.02 12.34
N ARG A 207 -0.55 -10.63 11.50
CA ARG A 207 -0.54 -10.85 10.04
C ARG A 207 -0.63 -9.55 9.25
N SER A 208 -1.04 -8.47 9.87
CA SER A 208 -1.37 -7.22 9.19
C SER A 208 -0.24 -6.21 9.31
N THR A 209 0.17 -5.62 8.20
CA THR A 209 1.19 -4.56 8.19
C THR A 209 0.61 -3.21 8.56
N ALA A 210 1.46 -2.20 8.80
CA ALA A 210 0.99 -0.83 9.01
C ALA A 210 0.14 -0.32 7.83
N ARG A 211 0.49 -0.68 6.60
CA ARG A 211 -0.36 -0.43 5.42
C ARG A 211 -1.71 -1.10 5.54
N ASP A 212 -1.77 -2.39 5.86
CA ASP A 212 -3.04 -3.12 5.98
C ASP A 212 -3.93 -2.47 7.05
N LEU A 213 -3.34 -2.08 8.18
CA LEU A 213 -4.05 -1.39 9.26
C LEU A 213 -4.53 0.00 8.84
N ALA A 214 -3.76 0.74 8.03
CA ALA A 214 -4.19 2.03 7.47
C ALA A 214 -5.47 1.89 6.62
N PHE A 215 -5.55 0.87 5.77
CA PHE A 215 -6.76 0.57 4.99
C PHE A 215 -7.96 0.15 5.85
N ARG A 216 -7.73 -0.56 6.96
CA ARG A 216 -8.81 -0.97 7.87
C ARG A 216 -9.35 0.19 8.69
N THR A 217 -8.46 1.01 9.24
CA THR A 217 -8.81 2.12 10.14
C THR A 217 -9.23 3.40 9.40
N GLY A 218 -9.03 3.46 8.07
CA GLY A 218 -9.30 4.67 7.31
C GLY A 218 -8.40 5.82 7.73
N ARG A 219 -7.11 5.53 7.89
CA ARG A 219 -6.09 6.48 8.31
C ARG A 219 -4.95 6.50 7.30
N GLY A 220 -4.16 7.56 7.36
CA GLY A 220 -2.96 7.67 6.55
C GLY A 220 -1.92 6.63 6.91
N VAL A 221 -1.23 6.08 5.91
CA VAL A 221 -0.19 5.06 6.11
C VAL A 221 0.94 5.62 6.96
N TYR A 222 1.36 6.86 6.72
CA TYR A 222 2.41 7.48 7.53
C TYR A 222 2.01 7.55 9.00
N THR A 223 0.79 8.03 9.28
CA THR A 223 0.26 8.13 10.64
C THR A 223 0.23 6.78 11.34
N VAL A 224 -0.33 5.75 10.68
CA VAL A 224 -0.40 4.40 11.26
C VAL A 224 0.97 3.80 11.48
N THR A 225 1.92 4.05 10.57
CA THR A 225 3.29 3.54 10.69
C THR A 225 4.02 4.18 11.89
N VAL A 226 3.86 5.49 12.09
CA VAL A 226 4.42 6.21 13.25
C VAL A 226 3.81 5.71 14.56
N GLU A 227 2.49 5.55 14.63
CA GLU A 227 1.84 5.06 15.85
C GLU A 227 2.20 3.61 16.15
N MET A 228 2.30 2.75 15.14
CA MET A 228 2.78 1.38 15.31
C MET A 228 4.22 1.34 15.85
N ALA A 229 5.11 2.18 15.31
CA ALA A 229 6.50 2.29 15.79
C ALA A 229 6.57 2.73 17.26
N ARG A 230 5.74 3.70 17.66
CA ARG A 230 5.64 4.13 19.07
C ARG A 230 5.12 3.00 19.96
N MET A 231 4.02 2.36 19.57
CA MET A 231 3.41 1.27 20.33
C MET A 231 4.35 0.06 20.47
N LEU A 232 5.17 -0.25 19.46
CA LEU A 232 6.22 -1.27 19.58
C LEU A 232 7.34 -0.83 20.53
N GLY A 233 7.75 0.44 20.49
CA GLY A 233 8.73 1.00 21.42
C GLY A 233 8.23 1.06 22.88
N GLU A 234 6.92 1.21 23.08
CA GLU A 234 6.25 1.21 24.38
C GLU A 234 5.90 -0.21 24.89
N GLY A 235 6.09 -1.25 24.06
CA GLY A 235 5.73 -2.62 24.41
C GLY A 235 4.22 -2.91 24.43
N LEU A 236 3.40 -2.04 23.83
CA LEU A 236 1.97 -2.28 23.60
C LEU A 236 1.73 -3.33 22.52
N LEU A 237 2.62 -3.35 21.54
CA LEU A 237 2.65 -4.29 20.43
C LEU A 237 3.97 -5.05 20.48
N GLU A 238 3.96 -6.27 19.96
CA GLU A 238 5.17 -7.03 19.68
C GLU A 238 5.08 -7.71 18.31
N CYS A 239 6.24 -7.87 17.66
CA CYS A 239 6.36 -8.66 16.44
C CYS A 239 6.85 -10.05 16.80
N ALA A 240 6.31 -11.08 16.14
CA ALA A 240 6.85 -12.42 16.27
C ALA A 240 8.35 -12.40 15.90
N ALA A 241 9.16 -13.04 16.73
CA ALA A 241 10.58 -13.22 16.43
C ALA A 241 10.71 -13.86 15.03
N SER A 242 11.64 -13.35 14.22
CA SER A 242 11.91 -13.95 12.92
C SER A 242 12.17 -15.44 13.13
N PRO A 243 11.46 -16.35 12.42
CA PRO A 243 11.69 -17.77 12.57
C PRO A 243 13.17 -18.05 12.31
N THR A 244 13.78 -18.85 13.19
CA THR A 244 15.18 -19.26 13.02
C THR A 244 15.35 -19.82 11.61
N PRO A 245 16.34 -19.33 10.83
CA PRO A 245 16.56 -19.83 9.48
C PRO A 245 16.68 -21.35 9.55
N ILE A 246 15.76 -22.07 8.90
CA ILE A 246 15.85 -23.52 8.81
C ILE A 246 17.17 -23.78 8.09
N PRO A 247 18.15 -24.47 8.73
CA PRO A 247 19.42 -24.73 8.08
C PRO A 247 19.13 -25.58 6.84
N VAL A 248 19.27 -24.96 5.67
CA VAL A 248 19.21 -25.65 4.39
C VAL A 248 20.43 -26.55 4.38
N ARG A 249 20.26 -27.84 4.70
CA ARG A 249 21.32 -28.82 4.49
C ARG A 249 21.53 -28.92 2.98
N PRO A 250 22.69 -28.54 2.44
CA PRO A 250 22.97 -28.85 1.04
C PRO A 250 22.88 -30.36 0.87
N LEU A 251 22.10 -30.82 -0.10
CA LEU A 251 22.07 -32.23 -0.47
C LEU A 251 23.50 -32.67 -0.81
N PRO A 252 24.01 -33.78 -0.25
CA PRO A 252 25.28 -34.35 -0.71
C PRO A 252 25.12 -34.75 -2.18
N GLY A 253 25.71 -33.95 -3.09
CA GLY A 253 25.60 -34.16 -4.54
C GLY A 253 25.37 -32.92 -5.41
N GLY A 254 25.27 -31.70 -4.85
CA GLY A 254 25.39 -30.46 -5.63
C GLY A 254 24.32 -30.24 -6.72
N GLN A 255 23.23 -31.01 -6.73
CA GLN A 255 22.09 -30.74 -7.59
C GLN A 255 21.23 -29.65 -6.95
N GLY A 256 21.69 -28.40 -7.08
CA GLY A 256 20.82 -27.25 -6.86
C GLY A 256 19.56 -27.37 -7.71
N VAL A 257 18.44 -26.84 -7.22
CA VAL A 257 17.21 -26.71 -7.99
C VAL A 257 17.53 -25.90 -9.24
N ARG A 258 17.67 -26.55 -10.39
CA ARG A 258 17.76 -25.85 -11.67
C ARG A 258 16.40 -25.21 -11.90
N GLN A 259 16.36 -23.89 -12.13
CA GLN A 259 15.19 -23.30 -12.75
C GLN A 259 14.92 -24.06 -14.05
N ARG A 260 13.68 -24.50 -14.23
CA ARG A 260 13.27 -25.13 -15.48
C ARG A 260 13.41 -24.06 -16.56
N ASP A 261 14.27 -24.29 -17.55
CA ASP A 261 14.32 -23.48 -18.75
C ASP A 261 12.89 -23.43 -19.34
N PRO A 262 12.37 -22.24 -19.68
CA PRO A 262 11.07 -22.14 -20.32
C PRO A 262 11.12 -22.97 -21.60
N SER A 263 10.26 -23.98 -21.68
CA SER A 263 10.13 -24.79 -22.88
C SER A 263 9.88 -23.86 -24.06
N PRO A 264 10.57 -24.04 -25.20
CA PRO A 264 10.26 -23.27 -26.40
C PRO A 264 8.76 -23.41 -26.71
N PRO A 265 8.12 -22.35 -27.21
CA PRO A 265 6.70 -22.38 -27.51
C PRO A 265 6.42 -23.55 -28.45
N ALA A 266 5.53 -24.45 -28.00
CA ALA A 266 5.09 -25.56 -28.83
C ALA A 266 4.55 -24.99 -30.15
N THR A 267 5.04 -25.52 -31.27
CA THR A 267 4.51 -25.21 -32.59
C THR A 267 3.00 -25.45 -32.56
N PRO A 268 2.15 -24.47 -32.91
CA PRO A 268 0.71 -24.67 -32.88
C PRO A 268 0.36 -25.82 -33.83
N PRO A 269 -0.47 -26.78 -33.40
CA PRO A 269 -0.90 -27.86 -34.30
C PRO A 269 -1.65 -27.25 -35.48
N LEU A 270 -1.23 -27.61 -36.69
CA LEU A 270 -1.94 -27.32 -37.93
C LEU A 270 -3.26 -28.11 -37.93
N GLY A 271 -4.33 -27.47 -37.48
CA GLY A 271 -5.69 -27.96 -37.64
C GLY A 271 -6.66 -27.34 -36.65
N PRO A 272 -7.90 -26.99 -37.06
CA PRO A 272 -8.93 -26.52 -36.14
C PRO A 272 -9.41 -27.69 -35.25
N GLY A 273 -8.69 -27.93 -34.16
CA GLY A 273 -9.14 -28.81 -33.09
C GLY A 273 -10.29 -28.14 -32.34
N THR A 274 -11.52 -28.61 -32.56
CA THR A 274 -12.72 -28.22 -31.82
C THR A 274 -12.50 -28.37 -30.32
N LEU A 275 -12.41 -27.24 -29.61
CA LEU A 275 -12.44 -27.19 -28.15
C LEU A 275 -13.77 -27.80 -27.66
N PRO A 276 -13.77 -28.66 -26.62
CA PRO A 276 -15.00 -29.18 -26.05
C PRO A 276 -15.84 -28.03 -25.48
N ARG A 277 -16.98 -27.76 -26.11
CA ARG A 277 -17.96 -26.79 -25.61
C ARG A 277 -18.62 -27.33 -24.33
N ARG A 278 -18.56 -26.56 -23.25
CA ARG A 278 -19.38 -26.80 -22.05
C ARG A 278 -20.86 -26.77 -22.44
N LYS A 279 -21.60 -27.83 -22.13
CA LYS A 279 -23.07 -27.84 -22.18
C LYS A 279 -23.60 -27.15 -20.92
N PRO A 280 -24.35 -26.05 -21.00
CA PRO A 280 -25.03 -25.48 -19.84
C PRO A 280 -26.31 -26.28 -19.53
N GLY A 281 -26.51 -26.62 -18.25
CA GLY A 281 -27.80 -27.05 -17.69
C GLY A 281 -28.08 -28.56 -17.70
N GLY A 282 -27.60 -29.28 -16.68
CA GLY A 282 -28.04 -30.64 -16.35
C GLY A 282 -28.54 -30.67 -14.91
N PHE A 283 -29.85 -30.61 -14.75
CA PHE A 283 -30.57 -30.59 -13.48
C PHE A 283 -30.25 -31.83 -12.61
N PHE A 284 -29.92 -31.61 -11.34
CA PHE A 284 -29.97 -32.65 -10.31
C PHE A 284 -31.44 -33.05 -10.08
N ARG A 285 -31.81 -34.27 -10.48
CA ARG A 285 -33.02 -34.93 -9.97
C ARG A 285 -32.59 -35.90 -8.88
N LEU A 286 -32.81 -35.50 -7.62
CA LEU A 286 -32.68 -36.39 -6.48
C LEU A 286 -33.72 -37.50 -6.61
N ARG A 287 -33.24 -38.74 -6.68
CA ARG A 287 -34.03 -39.96 -6.65
C ARG A 287 -34.33 -40.27 -5.19
N ASN A 288 -35.48 -39.82 -4.69
CA ASN A 288 -35.99 -40.30 -3.41
C ASN A 288 -36.41 -41.76 -3.59
N GLY A 289 -35.65 -42.67 -2.96
CA GLY A 289 -36.06 -44.04 -2.73
C GLY A 289 -37.05 -44.10 -1.57
N ALA A 290 -38.13 -44.84 -1.74
CA ALA A 290 -38.95 -45.36 -0.66
C ALA A 290 -38.70 -46.86 -0.53
N PRO A 291 -38.66 -47.39 0.70
CA PRO A 291 -39.14 -48.75 0.94
C PRO A 291 -40.20 -48.81 2.04
N LYS A 292 -41.24 -49.61 1.74
CA LYS A 292 -42.42 -50.05 2.50
C LYS A 292 -43.57 -49.06 2.63
#